data_AF-A0A3N5XZJ8-F1
#
_entry.id   AF-A0A3N5XZJ8-F1
#
_cell.length_a   1.000
_cell.length_b   1.000
_cell.length_c   1.000
_cell.angle_alpha   90.00
_cell.angle_beta   90.00
_cell.angle_gamma   90.00
#
_symmetry.space_group_name_H-M   'P 1'
#
loop_
_entity.id
_entity.type
_entity.pdbx_description
1 polymer ?
#
loop_
_entity_poly.entity_id
_entity_poly.type
_entity_poly.pdbx_seq_one_letter_code
_entity_poly.pdbx_strand_id
1 'polypeptide(L)' 'MGNNIRLFARVALSLAVISLAATETHSFAQTKAKRIDELMTLYHKYGQFNGVILVAERGQVVYERAFGQ' A
#
# COMPACT_ATOMS: atom_id res chain seq x y z
N MET A 1 -14.68 -41.60 -4.10
CA MET A 1 -15.02 -40.18 -3.86
C MET A 1 -14.00 -39.37 -3.04
N GLY A 2 -12.96 -39.95 -2.41
CA GLY A 2 -12.06 -39.21 -1.50
C GLY A 2 -10.91 -38.40 -2.13
N ASN A 3 -10.41 -38.79 -3.31
CA ASN A 3 -9.23 -38.12 -3.91
C ASN A 3 -9.52 -36.71 -4.43
N ASN A 4 -10.72 -36.46 -4.95
CA ASN A 4 -11.09 -35.15 -5.50
C ASN A 4 -11.18 -34.10 -4.40
N ILE A 5 -11.76 -34.46 -3.24
CA ILE A 5 -11.84 -33.58 -2.07
C ILE A 5 -10.46 -33.20 -1.55
N ARG A 6 -9.52 -34.16 -1.49
CA ARG A 6 -8.13 -33.89 -1.09
C ARG A 6 -7.40 -33.01 -2.11
N LEU A 7 -7.69 -33.18 -3.40
CA LEU A 7 -7.14 -32.34 -4.46
C LEU A 7 -7.66 -30.90 -4.36
N PHE A 8 -8.96 -30.71 -4.15
CA PHE A 8 -9.55 -29.38 -3.93
C PHE A 8 -8.97 -28.68 -2.71
N ALA A 9 -8.81 -29.39 -1.59
CA ALA A 9 -8.21 -28.82 -0.38
C ALA A 9 -6.76 -28.35 -0.61
N ARG A 10 -5.97 -29.11 -1.39
CA ARG A 10 -4.59 -28.73 -1.74
C ARG A 10 -4.55 -27.51 -2.66
N VAL A 11 -5.41 -27.45 -3.67
CA VAL A 11 -5.51 -26.30 -4.58
C VAL A 11 -5.94 -25.04 -3.83
N ALA A 12 -6.94 -25.15 -2.95
CA ALA A 12 -7.39 -24.03 -2.12
C ALA A 12 -6.28 -23.53 -1.19
N LEU A 13 -5.53 -24.45 -0.56
CA LEU A 13 -4.38 -24.10 0.28
C LEU A 13 -3.26 -23.42 -0.53
N SER A 14 -2.95 -23.92 -1.72
CA SER A 14 -1.97 -23.29 -2.62
C SER A 14 -2.38 -21.87 -3.04
N LEU A 15 -3.66 -21.66 -3.38
CA LEU A 15 -4.18 -20.34 -3.73
C LEU A 15 -4.11 -19.36 -2.55
N ALA A 16 -4.41 -19.82 -1.33
CA ALA A 16 -4.31 -18.99 -0.13
C ALA A 16 -2.86 -18.55 0.14
N VAL A 17 -1.89 -19.44 -0.05
CA VAL A 17 -0.46 -19.11 0.11
C VAL A 17 0.01 -18.09 -0.93
N ILE A 18 -0.41 -18.23 -2.20
CA ILE A 18 -0.07 -17.29 -3.27
C ILE A 18 -0.67 -15.90 -2.97
N SER A 19 -1.92 -15.84 -2.49
CA SER A 19 -2.56 -14.58 -2.15
C SER A 19 -1.87 -13.85 -0.98
N LEU A 20 -1.30 -14.59 -0.02
CA LEU A 20 -0.61 -14.01 1.12
C LEU A 20 0.74 -13.39 0.72
N ALA A 21 1.47 -14.02 -0.21
CA ALA A 21 2.76 -13.54 -0.70
C ALA A 21 2.66 -12.21 -1.49
N ALA A 22 1.48 -11.87 -2.02
CA ALA A 22 1.25 -10.63 -2.75
C ALA A 22 1.12 -9.38 -1.84
N THR A 23 1.11 -9.53 -0.52
CA THR A 23 0.82 -8.42 0.43
C THR A 23 2.06 -7.61 0.85
N GLU A 24 3.27 -8.09 0.59
CA GLU A 24 4.55 -7.49 1.02
C GLU A 24 4.75 -6.06 0.47
N THR A 25 4.29 -5.79 -0.76
CA THR A 25 4.46 -4.48 -1.42
C THR A 25 3.62 -3.38 -0.78
N HIS A 26 2.46 -3.73 -0.21
CA HIS A 26 1.53 -2.76 0.36
C HIS A 26 1.99 -2.21 1.72
N SER A 27 2.57 -3.06 2.58
CA SER A 27 3.09 -2.63 3.89
C SER A 27 4.24 -1.62 3.78
N PHE A 28 5.10 -1.77 2.77
CA PHE A 28 6.23 -0.86 2.57
C PHE A 28 5.79 0.50 2.01
N ALA A 29 4.83 0.50 1.08
CA ALA A 29 4.23 1.73 0.55
C ALA A 29 3.52 2.52 1.67
N GLN A 30 2.79 1.85 2.57
CA GLN A 30 2.14 2.47 3.72
C GLN A 30 3.14 3.18 4.65
N THR A 31 4.32 2.58 4.86
CA THR A 31 5.38 3.18 5.68
C THR A 31 5.97 4.45 5.04
N LYS A 32 6.18 4.44 3.70
CA LYS A 32 6.67 5.62 2.97
C LYS A 32 5.64 6.75 2.97
N ALA A 33 4.39 6.43 2.65
CA ALA A 33 3.28 7.37 2.62
C ALA A 33 3.14 8.10 3.96
N LYS A 34 3.20 7.36 5.08
CA LYS A 34 3.15 7.93 6.43
C LYS A 34 4.26 8.96 6.68
N ARG A 35 5.49 8.66 6.28
CA ARG A 35 6.63 9.56 6.50
C ARG A 35 6.57 10.81 5.63
N ILE A 36 6.08 10.68 4.40
CA ILE A 36 5.79 11.82 3.53
C ILE A 36 4.71 12.70 4.18
N ASP A 37 3.66 12.08 4.71
CA ASP A 37 2.56 12.79 5.34
C ASP A 37 3.00 13.60 6.58
N GLU A 38 3.76 12.98 7.47
CA GLU A 38 4.30 13.63 8.68
C GLU A 38 5.16 14.84 8.32
N LEU A 39 6.04 14.70 7.32
CA LEU A 39 6.91 15.77 6.85
C LEU A 39 6.08 16.92 6.25
N MET A 40 5.21 16.63 5.30
CA MET A 40 4.49 17.66 4.56
C MET A 40 3.44 18.36 5.41
N THR A 41 2.86 17.64 6.38
CA THR A 41 2.02 18.25 7.42
C THR A 41 2.80 19.26 8.25
N LEU A 42 4.06 18.97 8.61
CA LEU A 42 4.90 19.91 9.37
C LEU A 42 5.17 21.19 8.56
N TYR A 43 5.48 21.05 7.27
CA TYR A 43 5.74 22.18 6.38
C TYR A 43 4.49 23.02 6.16
N HIS A 44 3.33 22.38 5.99
CA HIS A 44 2.05 23.07 5.91
C HIS A 44 1.73 23.83 7.20
N LYS A 45 1.92 23.19 8.36
CA LYS A 45 1.73 23.82 9.68
C LYS A 45 2.62 25.05 9.88
N TYR A 46 3.83 25.02 9.34
CA TYR A 46 4.76 26.16 9.39
C TYR A 46 4.51 27.20 8.29
N GLY A 47 3.45 27.05 7.49
CA GLY A 47 3.14 27.95 6.38
C GLY A 47 4.13 27.86 5.22
N GLN A 48 5.01 26.86 5.20
CA GLN A 48 6.04 26.65 4.19
C GLN A 48 5.53 25.84 3.00
N PHE A 49 4.34 25.23 3.12
CA PHE A 49 3.71 24.49 2.03
C PHE A 49 2.20 24.76 1.95
N ASN A 50 1.72 25.06 0.74
CA ASN A 50 0.31 25.16 0.38
C ASN A 50 0.19 24.72 -1.08
N GLY A 51 -0.50 23.61 -1.33
CA GLY A 51 -0.59 22.99 -2.64
C GLY A 51 -0.95 21.51 -2.57
N VAL A 52 -0.78 20.83 -3.71
CA VAL A 52 -1.12 19.41 -3.87
C VAL A 52 0.17 18.61 -4.09
N ILE A 53 0.21 17.42 -3.51
CA ILE A 53 1.33 16.49 -3.60
C ILE A 53 0.83 15.20 -4.23
N LEU A 54 1.56 14.74 -5.25
CA LEU A 54 1.40 13.43 -5.86
C LEU A 54 2.78 12.78 -5.96
N VAL A 55 2.94 11.61 -5.35
CA VAL A 55 4.19 10.85 -5.37
C VAL A 55 3.90 9.47 -5.97
N ALA A 56 4.68 9.12 -6.99
CA ALA A 56 4.64 7.81 -7.61
C ALA A 56 6.00 7.11 -7.54
N GLU A 57 5.99 5.83 -7.24
CA GLU A 57 7.16 4.95 -7.28
C GLU A 57 6.92 3.89 -8.36
N ARG A 58 7.81 3.79 -9.35
CA ARG A 58 7.68 2.86 -10.49
C ARG A 58 6.33 2.98 -11.22
N GLY A 59 5.82 4.21 -11.35
CA GLY A 59 4.54 4.48 -12.01
C GLY A 59 3.30 4.15 -11.18
N GLN A 60 3.44 3.67 -9.94
CA GLN A 60 2.34 3.46 -9.00
C GLN A 60 2.27 4.62 -8.02
N VAL A 61 1.09 5.21 -7.84
CA VAL A 61 0.88 6.26 -6.83
C VAL A 61 1.06 5.68 -5.43
N VAL A 62 1.97 6.25 -4.65
CA VAL A 62 2.28 5.84 -3.28
C VAL A 62 1.86 6.87 -2.23
N TYR A 63 1.60 8.12 -2.64
CA TYR A 63 1.05 9.17 -1.78
C TYR A 63 0.38 10.25 -2.62
N GLU A 64 -0.81 10.69 -2.22
CA GLU A 64 -1.51 11.81 -2.84
C GLU A 64 -2.28 12.58 -1.77
N ARG A 65 -2.08 13.91 -1.68
CA ARG A 65 -2.78 14.75 -0.71
C ARG A 65 -2.76 16.23 -1.12
N ALA A 66 -3.84 16.95 -0.79
CA ALA A 66 -3.91 18.40 -0.87
C ALA A 66 -3.74 19.05 0.52
N PHE A 67 -3.00 20.15 0.56
CA PHE A 67 -2.79 21.00 1.72
C PHE A 67 -3.16 22.43 1.35
N GLY A 68 -4.22 22.97 1.95
CA GLY A 68 -4.72 24.32 1.73
C GLY A 68 -5.31 24.87 3.03
N GLN A 69 -5.65 26.15 3.04
CA GLN A 69 -6.36 26.77 4.16
C GLN A 69 -7.87 26.60 3.99
#